data_AF-A0A524MLI8-F1
#
_entry.id   AF-A0A524MLI8-F1
#
_cell.length_a   1.000
_cell.length_b   1.000
_cell.length_c   1.000
_cell.angle_alpha   90.00
_cell.angle_beta   90.00
_cell.angle_gamma   90.00
#
_symmetry.space_group_name_H-M   'P 1'
#
loop_
_entity.id
_entity.type
_entity.pdbx_description
1 polymer ?
#
loop_
_entity_poly.entity_id
_entity_poly.type
_entity_poly.pdbx_seq_one_letter_code
_entity_poly.pdbx_strand_id
1 'polypeptide(L)'
;MAVGNAFLMPGFQSLLADNTPRERRGRVTSAVGGGNFFIDVRGTGMGGGMLLFIPSALAQLLGGVFYEMEPTLPFYIMAAGMALTTIWAYLKVKDPKELYE
;
A
#
# COMPACT_ATOMS: atom_id res chain seq x y z
N MET A 1 4.81 -1.12 -12.76
CA MET A 1 4.14 -1.96 -11.73
C MET A 1 4.85 -3.28 -11.47
N ALA A 2 5.15 -4.10 -12.48
CA ALA A 2 5.82 -5.40 -12.27
C ALA A 2 7.14 -5.29 -11.49
N VAL A 3 8.00 -4.32 -11.85
CA VAL A 3 9.26 -4.06 -11.14
C VAL A 3 9.01 -3.66 -9.68
N GLY A 4 8.09 -2.71 -9.43
CA GLY A 4 7.76 -2.29 -8.07
C GLY A 4 7.22 -3.42 -7.20
N ASN A 5 6.30 -4.23 -7.73
CA ASN A 5 5.73 -5.36 -6.99
C ASN A 5 6.76 -6.47 -6.74
N ALA A 6 7.75 -6.66 -7.61
CA ALA A 6 8.84 -7.60 -7.38
C ALA A 6 9.68 -7.25 -6.13
N PHE A 7 9.79 -5.96 -5.77
CA PHE A 7 10.45 -5.53 -4.54
C PHE A 7 9.49 -5.45 -3.35
N LEU A 8 8.28 -4.92 -3.56
CA LEU A 8 7.32 -4.67 -2.47
C LEU A 8 6.79 -5.97 -1.86
N MET A 9 6.50 -7.00 -2.66
CA MET A 9 5.91 -8.24 -2.14
C MET A 9 6.83 -8.95 -1.12
N PRO A 10 8.09 -9.27 -1.42
CA PRO A 10 8.98 -9.90 -0.44
C PRO A 10 9.38 -8.94 0.69
N GLY A 11 9.69 -7.68 0.38
CA GLY A 11 10.16 -6.71 1.37
C GLY A 11 9.11 -6.34 2.41
N PHE A 12 7.82 -6.32 2.03
CA PHE A 12 6.75 -6.05 2.97
C PHE A 12 6.56 -7.17 3.98
N GLN A 13 6.63 -8.43 3.54
CA GLN A 13 6.47 -9.59 4.43
C GLN A 13 7.60 -9.67 5.46
N SER A 14 8.84 -9.43 5.05
CA SER A 14 9.98 -9.38 5.99
C SER A 14 9.82 -8.23 6.98
N LEU A 15 9.52 -7.01 6.49
CA LEU A 15 9.37 -5.84 7.35
C LEU A 15 8.22 -6.02 8.37
N LEU A 16 7.10 -6.60 7.93
CA LEU A 16 5.97 -6.91 8.80
C LEU A 16 6.33 -7.97 9.84
N ALA A 17 7.06 -9.01 9.46
CA ALA A 17 7.50 -10.06 10.37
C ALA A 17 8.43 -9.53 11.46
N ASP A 18 9.37 -8.65 11.10
CA ASP A 18 10.37 -8.07 12.01
C ASP A 18 9.75 -7.05 12.96
N ASN A 19 8.84 -6.21 12.48
CA ASN A 19 8.22 -5.15 13.29
C ASN A 19 7.03 -5.63 14.14
N THR A 20 6.55 -6.86 13.95
CA THR A 20 5.35 -7.34 14.64
C THR A 20 5.68 -8.20 15.88
N PRO A 21 5.21 -7.79 17.09
CA PRO A 21 5.39 -8.57 18.30
C PRO A 21 4.79 -9.98 18.20
N ARG A 22 5.52 -10.99 18.65
CA ARG A 22 5.15 -12.41 18.55
C ARG A 22 3.73 -12.71 19.05
N GLU A 23 3.35 -12.10 20.16
CA GLU A 23 2.04 -12.23 20.81
C GLU A 23 0.85 -11.73 19.97
N ARG A 24 1.07 -10.82 19.01
CA ARG A 24 0.00 -10.18 18.22
C ARG A 24 0.12 -10.41 16.72
N ARG A 25 1.08 -11.23 16.28
CA ARG A 25 1.36 -11.48 14.85
C ARG A 25 0.10 -11.78 14.03
N GLY A 26 -0.71 -12.75 14.46
CA GLY A 26 -1.95 -13.10 13.74
C GLY A 26 -2.95 -11.94 13.62
N ARG A 27 -3.04 -11.07 14.63
CA ARG A 27 -3.95 -9.90 14.63
C ARG A 27 -3.43 -8.75 13.77
N VAL A 28 -2.12 -8.51 13.80
CA VAL A 28 -1.50 -7.45 12.98
C VAL A 28 -1.48 -7.88 11.52
N THR A 29 -1.14 -9.13 11.23
CA THR A 29 -1.21 -9.69 9.87
C THR A 29 -2.64 -9.70 9.33
N SER A 30 -3.67 -9.96 10.13
CA SER A 30 -5.06 -9.86 9.66
C SER A 30 -5.54 -8.42 9.46
N ALA A 31 -5.10 -7.48 10.32
CA ALA A 31 -5.43 -6.07 10.20
C ALA A 31 -4.75 -5.40 8.99
N VAL A 32 -3.48 -5.71 8.77
CA VAL A 32 -2.66 -5.15 7.68
C VAL A 32 -2.88 -5.88 6.36
N GLY A 33 -3.22 -7.17 6.43
CA GLY A 33 -3.49 -8.04 5.29
C GLY A 33 -2.41 -9.10 5.17
N GLY A 34 -2.80 -10.37 5.29
CA GLY A 34 -1.85 -11.49 5.13
C GLY A 34 -1.27 -11.60 3.71
N GLY A 35 -1.95 -10.99 2.73
CA GLY A 35 -1.48 -10.89 1.36
C GLY A 35 -0.69 -9.60 1.15
N ASN A 36 0.59 -9.77 0.82
CA ASN A 36 1.53 -8.83 0.23
C ASN A 36 0.99 -7.42 -0.06
N PHE A 37 1.68 -6.38 0.43
CA PHE A 37 1.48 -5.03 -0.07
C PHE A 37 1.99 -4.95 -1.52
N PHE A 38 1.10 -4.69 -2.46
CA PHE A 38 1.45 -4.49 -3.86
C PHE A 38 0.59 -3.41 -4.47
N ILE A 39 1.10 -2.80 -5.55
CA ILE A 39 0.37 -1.78 -6.29
C ILE A 39 -0.63 -2.49 -7.19
N ASP A 40 -1.90 -2.48 -6.78
CA ASP A 40 -3.02 -3.00 -7.55
C ASP A 40 -3.75 -1.87 -8.29
N VAL A 41 -3.63 -1.87 -9.62
CA VAL A 41 -4.31 -0.91 -10.51
C VAL A 41 -5.62 -1.47 -11.06
N ARG A 42 -5.83 -2.80 -10.94
CA ARG A 42 -6.99 -3.48 -11.50
C ARG A 42 -8.17 -3.49 -10.54
N GLY A 43 -8.01 -2.95 -9.32
CA GLY A 43 -9.05 -2.94 -8.30
C GLY A 43 -9.48 -4.34 -7.90
N THR A 44 -8.58 -5.32 -8.00
CA THR A 44 -8.85 -6.72 -7.62
C THR A 44 -9.11 -6.88 -6.12
N GLY A 45 -8.85 -5.84 -5.31
CA GLY A 45 -9.10 -5.84 -3.86
C GLY A 45 -8.17 -6.78 -3.09
N MET A 46 -7.23 -7.38 -3.80
CA MET A 46 -6.24 -8.31 -3.29
C MET A 46 -5.00 -7.45 -3.00
N GLY A 47 -4.54 -7.37 -1.75
CA GLY A 47 -3.32 -6.61 -1.41
C GLY A 47 -3.42 -5.66 -0.22
N GLY A 48 -4.59 -5.53 0.39
CA GLY A 48 -4.76 -4.76 1.62
C GLY A 48 -5.66 -5.46 2.63
N GLY A 49 -5.20 -5.55 3.88
CA GLY A 49 -6.02 -6.05 4.99
C GLY A 49 -7.08 -5.04 5.42
N MET A 50 -7.75 -5.35 6.52
CA MET A 50 -8.87 -4.57 7.06
C MET A 50 -8.58 -3.06 7.17
N LEU A 51 -7.34 -2.66 7.49
CA LEU A 51 -6.97 -1.25 7.60
C LEU A 51 -7.00 -0.49 6.27
N LEU A 52 -6.70 -1.16 5.16
CA LEU A 52 -6.72 -0.57 3.83
C LEU A 52 -8.11 -0.66 3.17
N PHE A 53 -9.05 -1.38 3.77
CA PHE A 53 -10.41 -1.52 3.26
C PHE A 53 -11.19 -0.19 3.29
N ILE A 54 -11.16 0.55 4.40
CA ILE A 54 -11.93 1.80 4.50
C ILE A 54 -11.43 2.84 3.49
N PRO A 55 -10.10 3.11 3.39
CA PRO A 55 -9.58 4.01 2.37
C PRO A 55 -9.88 3.53 0.94
N SER A 56 -9.80 2.22 0.67
CA SER A 56 -10.06 1.68 -0.67
C SER A 56 -11.53 1.75 -1.06
N ALA A 57 -12.46 1.57 -0.12
CA ALA A 57 -13.89 1.75 -0.34
C ALA A 57 -14.21 3.22 -0.66
N LEU A 58 -13.63 4.16 0.10
CA LEU A 58 -13.77 5.59 -0.19
C LEU A 58 -13.17 5.97 -1.55
N ALA A 59 -11.99 5.43 -1.88
CA ALA A 59 -11.35 5.67 -3.17
C ALA A 59 -12.19 5.14 -4.34
N GLN A 60 -12.84 4.00 -4.20
CA GLN A 60 -13.74 3.45 -5.22
C GLN A 60 -14.99 4.32 -5.42
N LEU A 61 -15.60 4.80 -4.34
CA LEU A 61 -16.74 5.71 -4.41
C LEU A 61 -16.37 7.03 -5.10
N LEU A 62 -15.26 7.64 -4.68
CA LEU A 62 -14.76 8.88 -5.26
C LEU A 62 -14.33 8.70 -6.72
N GLY A 63 -13.76 7.54 -7.05
CA GLY A 63 -13.37 7.19 -8.42
C GLY A 63 -14.55 7.23 -9.40
N GLY A 64 -15.73 6.74 -8.99
CA GLY A 64 -16.94 6.83 -9.79
C GLY A 64 -17.38 8.28 -10.04
N VAL A 65 -17.41 9.10 -8.98
CA VAL A 65 -17.76 10.53 -9.09
C VAL A 65 -16.81 11.28 -10.01
N PHE A 66 -15.51 11.04 -9.88
CA PHE A 66 -14.51 11.69 -10.73
C PHE A 66 -14.59 11.24 -12.19
N TYR A 67 -14.91 9.97 -12.42
CA TYR A 67 -15.08 9.44 -13.77
C TYR A 67 -16.29 10.03 -14.50
N GLU A 68 -17.40 10.29 -13.79
CA GLU A 68 -18.58 10.96 -14.35
C GLU A 68 -18.30 12.41 -14.76
N MET A 69 -17.45 13.12 -14.01
CA MET A 69 -17.05 14.49 -14.35
C MET A 69 -16.15 14.52 -15.58
N GLU A 70 -15.08 13.72 -15.57
CA GLU A 70 -14.13 13.65 -16.67
C GLU A 70 -13.40 12.28 -16.62
N PRO A 71 -13.44 11.47 -17.69
CA PRO A 71 -12.92 10.10 -17.66
C PRO A 71 -11.42 9.98 -17.35
N THR A 72 -10.61 11.02 -17.60
CA THR A 72 -9.16 11.01 -17.33
C THR A 72 -8.79 11.44 -15.90
N LEU A 73 -9.68 12.11 -15.19
CA LEU A 73 -9.46 12.65 -13.84
C LEU A 73 -8.99 11.62 -12.82
N PRO A 74 -9.57 10.39 -12.75
CA PRO A 74 -9.10 9.37 -11.81
C PRO A 74 -7.64 9.00 -12.02
N PHE A 75 -7.15 9.00 -13.27
CA PHE A 75 -5.76 8.67 -13.58
C PHE A 75 -4.80 9.77 -13.15
N TYR A 76 -5.17 11.05 -13.34
CA TYR A 76 -4.36 12.16 -12.85
C TYR A 76 -4.27 12.19 -11.33
N ILE A 77 -5.40 11.95 -10.64
CA ILE A 77 -5.43 11.87 -9.17
C ILE A 77 -4.57 10.71 -8.67
N MET A 78 -4.67 9.53 -9.30
CA MET A 78 -3.84 8.38 -8.97
C MET A 78 -2.35 8.67 -9.17
N ALA A 79 -1.97 9.25 -10.31
CA ALA A 79 -0.58 9.60 -10.62
C ALA A 79 -0.02 10.64 -9.63
N ALA A 80 -0.80 11.68 -9.31
CA ALA A 80 -0.43 12.68 -8.32
C ALA A 80 -0.25 12.06 -6.93
N GLY A 81 -1.18 11.18 -6.51
CA GLY A 81 -1.09 10.46 -5.24
C GLY A 81 0.14 9.55 -5.15
N MET A 82 0.47 8.84 -6.22
CA MET A 82 1.69 8.02 -6.29
C MET A 82 2.96 8.87 -6.22
N ALA A 83 3.00 10.00 -6.91
CA ALA A 83 4.13 10.92 -6.85
C ALA A 83 4.32 11.49 -5.43
N LEU A 84 3.23 11.94 -4.79
CA LEU A 84 3.26 12.47 -3.43
C LEU A 84 3.74 11.43 -2.41
N THR A 85 3.23 10.21 -2.48
CA THR A 85 3.64 9.12 -1.57
C THR A 85 5.09 8.70 -1.82
N THR A 86 5.55 8.71 -3.07
CA THR A 86 6.96 8.43 -3.41
C THR A 86 7.90 9.51 -2.85
N ILE A 87 7.57 10.79 -3.04
CA ILE A 87 8.33 11.92 -2.48
C ILE A 87 8.37 11.81 -0.95
N TRP A 88 7.22 11.54 -0.33
CA TRP A 88 7.13 11.38 1.11
C TRP A 88 7.99 10.21 1.62
N ALA A 89 7.92 9.06 0.96
CA ALA A 89 8.73 7.89 1.30
C ALA A 89 10.22 8.19 1.14
N TYR A 90 10.64 8.84 0.05
CA TYR A 90 12.03 9.23 -0.17
C TYR A 90 12.58 10.15 0.94
N LEU A 91 11.75 11.06 1.46
CA LEU A 91 12.17 11.98 2.53
C LEU A 91 12.16 11.35 3.93
N LYS A 92 11.29 10.35 4.18
CA LYS A 92 11.04 9.81 5.53
C LYS A 92 11.60 8.43 5.78
N VAL A 93 11.65 7.56 4.77
CA VAL A 93 12.24 6.24 4.90
C VAL A 93 13.74 6.43 5.02
N LYS A 94 14.30 5.97 6.15
CA LYS A 94 15.74 5.93 6.39
C LYS A 94 16.12 4.48 6.59
N ASP A 95 17.30 4.12 6.12
CA ASP A 95 17.80 2.77 6.34
C ASP A 95 17.92 2.50 7.85
N PRO A 96 17.52 1.30 8.31
CA PRO A 96 17.69 0.88 9.69
C PRO A 96 19.17 0.87 10.06
N LYS A 97 19.54 1.63 11.09
CA LYS A 97 20.94 1.85 11.48
C LYS A 97 21.58 0.71 12.27
N GLU A 98 20.79 -0.24 12.81
CA GLU A 98 21.21 -1.15 13.88
C GLU A 98 21.09 -2.66 13.52
N LEU A 99 20.92 -3.04 12.26
CA LEU A 99 20.76 -4.46 11.90
C LEU A 99 22.04 -5.31 12.02
N TYR A 100 23.20 -4.72 12.38
CA TYR A 100 24.51 -5.38 12.38
C TYR A 100 25.37 -5.12 13.64
N GLU A 101 24.77 -4.82 14.80
CA GLU A 101 25.46 -4.89 16.10
C GLU A 101 25.05 -6.13 16.90
#